data_AF-A0AAV1RQI4-F1
#
_entry.id   AF-A0AAV1RQI4-F1
#
_cell.length_a   1.000
_cell.length_b   1.000
_cell.length_c   1.000
_cell.angle_alpha   90.00
_cell.angle_beta   90.00
_cell.angle_gamma   90.00
#
_symmetry.space_group_name_H-M   'P 1'
#
loop_
_entity.id
_entity.type
_entity.pdbx_description
1 polymer ?
#
loop_
_entity_poly.entity_id
_entity_poly.type
_entity_poly.pdbx_seq_one_letter_code
_entity_poly.pdbx_strand_id
1 'polypeptide(L)'
;NFNKKKKGAIIASSAVLGIAMLMLGMLSCIRRRNHGKHKNFEEVRKEDMELPIFDLSTIAHATDNFSSNNKLGEGGFGAVYK
;
A
#
# COMPACT_ATOMS: atom_id res chain seq x y z
N ASN A 1 -19.09 38.71 -37.57
CA ASN A 1 -17.80 38.43 -36.88
C ASN A 1 -17.95 37.98 -35.41
N PHE A 2 -19.02 38.39 -34.71
CA PHE A 2 -19.27 38.06 -33.29
C PHE A 2 -19.38 36.55 -32.99
N ASN A 3 -20.05 35.80 -33.85
CA ASN A 3 -20.23 34.36 -33.66
C ASN A 3 -18.94 33.54 -33.86
N LYS A 4 -17.95 34.05 -34.60
CA LYS A 4 -16.64 33.37 -34.78
C LYS A 4 -15.78 33.50 -33.51
N LYS A 5 -15.77 34.69 -32.89
CA LYS A 5 -15.07 34.95 -31.61
C LYS A 5 -15.67 34.14 -30.45
N LYS A 6 -17.01 34.05 -30.38
CA LYS A 6 -17.71 33.23 -29.38
C LYS A 6 -17.42 31.74 -29.52
N LYS A 7 -17.41 31.20 -30.75
CA LYS A 7 -17.05 29.79 -31.01
C LYS A 7 -15.61 29.48 -30.58
N GLY A 8 -14.66 30.37 -30.87
CA GLY A 8 -13.27 30.23 -30.43
C GLY A 8 -13.12 30.22 -28.91
N ALA A 9 -13.84 31.10 -28.21
CA ALA A 9 -13.82 31.15 -26.74
C ALA A 9 -14.34 29.86 -26.09
N ILE A 10 -15.42 29.28 -26.63
CA ILE A 10 -15.99 28.02 -26.12
C ILE A 10 -14.99 26.86 -26.28
N ILE A 11 -14.35 26.74 -27.45
CA ILE A 11 -13.37 25.67 -27.72
C ILE A 11 -12.17 25.76 -26.76
N ALA A 12 -11.67 26.96 -26.52
CA ALA A 12 -10.56 27.17 -25.57
C ALA A 12 -10.96 26.77 -24.14
N SER A 13 -12.15 27.16 -23.68
CA SER A 13 -12.62 26.80 -22.33
C SER A 13 -12.81 25.29 -22.12
N SER A 14 -13.36 24.58 -23.12
CA SER A 14 -13.59 23.13 -23.01
C SER A 14 -12.28 22.34 -22.99
N ALA A 15 -11.26 22.79 -23.73
CA ALA A 15 -9.96 22.14 -23.75
C ALA A 15 -9.26 22.22 -22.38
N VAL A 16 -9.31 23.40 -21.73
CA VAL A 16 -8.70 23.62 -20.41
C VAL A 16 -9.37 22.74 -19.34
N LEU A 17 -10.71 22.68 -19.34
CA LEU A 17 -11.45 21.85 -18.40
C LEU A 17 -11.13 20.36 -18.59
N GLY A 18 -11.04 19.89 -19.84
CA GLY A 18 -10.67 18.51 -20.14
C GLY A 18 -9.29 18.13 -19.61
N ILE A 19 -8.29 18.99 -19.84
CA ILE A 19 -6.92 18.76 -19.36
C ILE A 19 -6.87 18.76 -17.82
N ALA A 20 -7.55 19.70 -17.16
CA ALA A 20 -7.60 19.77 -15.70
C ALA A 20 -8.23 18.51 -15.08
N MET A 21 -9.33 18.01 -15.68
CA MET A 21 -9.99 16.78 -15.24
C MET A 21 -9.11 15.55 -15.42
N LEU A 22 -8.38 15.44 -16.54
CA LEU A 22 -7.42 14.35 -16.77
C LEU A 22 -6.27 14.39 -15.75
N MET A 23 -5.71 15.58 -15.48
CA MET A 23 -4.64 15.76 -14.49
C MET A 23 -5.10 15.39 -13.08
N LEU A 24 -6.29 15.84 -12.67
CA LEU A 24 -6.86 15.50 -11.36
C LEU A 24 -7.18 14.00 -11.24
N GLY A 25 -7.68 13.39 -12.32
CA GLY A 25 -7.92 11.95 -12.41
C GLY A 25 -6.63 11.15 -12.28
N MET A 26 -5.59 11.50 -13.03
CA MET A 26 -4.27 10.86 -12.97
C MET A 26 -3.61 11.02 -11.59
N LEU A 27 -3.65 12.23 -11.02
CA LEU A 27 -3.15 12.48 -9.66
C LEU A 27 -3.92 11.63 -8.63
N SER A 28 -5.25 11.55 -8.75
CA SER A 28 -6.09 10.74 -7.87
C SER A 28 -5.82 9.24 -8.03
N CYS A 29 -5.59 8.75 -9.26
CA CYS A 29 -5.23 7.37 -9.54
C CYS A 29 -3.87 7.01 -8.95
N ILE A 30 -2.86 7.88 -9.11
CA ILE A 30 -1.52 7.70 -8.53
C ILE A 30 -1.61 7.72 -7.00
N ARG A 31 -2.35 8.67 -6.43
CA ARG A 31 -2.51 8.80 -4.97
C ARG A 31 -3.27 7.62 -4.36
N ARG A 32 -4.31 7.11 -5.03
CA ARG A 32 -5.00 5.86 -4.65
C ARG A 32 -4.07 4.64 -4.74
N ARG A 33 -3.25 4.56 -5.79
CA ARG A 33 -2.28 3.47 -5.96
C ARG A 33 -1.22 3.48 -4.84
N ASN A 34 -0.80 4.66 -4.40
CA ASN A 34 0.10 4.78 -3.25
C ASN A 34 -0.59 4.48 -1.92
N HIS A 35 -1.89 4.81 -1.79
CA HIS A 35 -2.70 4.52 -0.61
C HIS A 35 -3.07 3.03 -0.45
N GLY A 36 -2.91 2.22 -1.51
CA GLY A 36 -3.16 0.77 -1.48
C GLY A 36 -2.01 -0.07 -0.95
N LYS A 37 -0.86 0.52 -0.57
CA LYS A 37 0.34 -0.22 -0.12
C LYS A 37 0.42 -0.48 1.39
N HIS A 38 -0.69 -0.32 2.10
CA HIS A 38 -0.79 -0.83 3.47
C HIS A 38 -2.20 -1.36 3.75
N LYS A 39 -2.66 -2.31 2.93
CA LYS A 39 -3.54 -3.33 3.51
C LYS A 39 -2.67 -4.16 4.42
N ASN A 40 -2.66 -3.78 5.70
CA ASN A 40 -2.18 -4.67 6.74
C ASN A 40 -2.85 -6.02 6.51
N PHE A 41 -2.05 -7.07 6.46
CA PHE A 41 -2.46 -8.46 6.56
C PHE A 41 -3.30 -8.77 7.84
N GLU A 42 -3.43 -7.76 8.72
CA GLU A 42 -4.20 -7.73 9.96
C GLU A 42 -5.73 -7.71 9.80
N GLU A 43 -6.30 -7.12 8.74
CA GLU A 43 -7.76 -6.91 8.70
C GLU A 43 -8.54 -8.17 8.26
N VAL A 44 -7.89 -9.11 7.56
CA VAL A 44 -8.53 -10.33 7.03
C VAL A 44 -8.58 -11.47 8.06
N ARG A 45 -7.84 -11.40 9.17
CA ARG A 45 -7.63 -12.55 10.09
C ARG A 45 -8.18 -12.37 11.51
N LYS A 46 -8.75 -11.20 11.84
CA LYS A 46 -9.23 -10.89 13.20
C LYS A 46 -10.56 -11.53 13.56
N GLU A 47 -11.30 -12.07 12.59
CA GLU A 47 -12.63 -12.62 12.86
C GLU A 47 -12.61 -14.12 13.20
N ASP A 48 -11.54 -14.87 12.89
CA ASP A 48 -11.58 -16.35 12.96
C ASP A 48 -10.39 -17.06 13.68
N MET A 49 -9.43 -16.35 14.27
CA MET A 49 -8.29 -17.02 14.94
C MET A 49 -8.01 -16.45 16.33
N GLU A 50 -8.27 -17.27 17.37
CA GLU A 50 -7.86 -17.05 18.77
C GLU A 50 -6.33 -17.05 18.98
N LEU A 51 -5.53 -17.17 17.91
CA LEU A 51 -4.08 -17.24 18.00
C LEU A 51 -3.44 -15.87 17.71
N PRO A 52 -2.54 -15.39 18.59
CA PRO A 52 -1.79 -14.18 18.33
C PRO A 52 -0.93 -14.36 17.07
N ILE A 53 -1.09 -13.45 16.12
CA ILE A 53 -0.27 -13.40 14.91
C ILE A 53 0.91 -12.47 15.18
N PHE A 54 2.12 -12.99 15.02
CA PHE A 54 3.35 -12.21 15.13
C PHE A 54 3.93 -11.94 13.75
N ASP A 55 4.46 -10.75 13.55
CA ASP A 55 5.24 -10.43 12.35
C ASP A 55 6.65 -11.03 12.46
N LEU A 56 7.30 -11.17 11.30
CA LEU A 56 8.66 -11.73 11.25
C LEU A 56 9.66 -10.84 12.01
N SER A 57 9.45 -9.52 12.03
CA SER A 57 10.25 -8.57 12.80
C SER A 57 10.20 -8.83 14.30
N THR A 58 9.02 -9.12 14.86
CA THR A 58 8.88 -9.48 16.28
C THR A 58 9.60 -10.78 16.59
N ILE A 59 9.47 -11.79 15.72
CA ILE A 59 10.16 -13.08 15.90
C ILE A 59 11.68 -12.90 15.80
N ALA A 60 12.15 -12.14 14.81
CA ALA A 60 13.57 -11.84 14.64
C ALA A 60 14.11 -11.08 15.86
N HIS A 61 13.40 -10.05 16.34
CA HIS A 61 13.80 -9.29 17.51
C HIS A 61 13.85 -10.17 18.77
N ALA A 62 12.83 -11.01 19.00
CA ALA A 62 12.77 -11.91 20.16
C ALA A 62 13.93 -12.91 20.17
N THR A 63 14.32 -13.41 19.00
CA THR A 63 15.41 -14.39 18.86
C THR A 63 16.80 -13.75 18.69
N ASP A 64 16.92 -12.42 18.82
CA ASP A 64 18.14 -11.65 18.49
C ASP A 64 18.67 -12.00 17.09
N ASN A 65 17.81 -11.84 16.09
CA ASN A 65 18.03 -12.22 14.69
C ASN A 65 18.49 -13.68 14.53
N PHE A 66 17.85 -14.61 15.24
CA PHE A 66 18.21 -16.04 15.23
C PHE A 66 19.67 -16.27 15.66
N SER A 67 20.16 -15.50 16.64
CA SER A 67 21.49 -15.64 17.21
C SER A 67 21.71 -17.05 17.75
N SER A 68 22.92 -17.60 17.52
CA SER A 68 23.31 -18.90 18.05
C SER A 68 23.25 -18.96 19.57
N ASN A 69 23.40 -17.82 20.26
CA ASN A 69 23.29 -17.72 21.72
C ASN A 69 21.87 -17.97 22.22
N ASN A 70 20.87 -17.79 21.35
CA ASN A 70 19.47 -18.06 21.64
C ASN A 70 19.01 -19.41 21.09
N LYS A 71 19.86 -20.16 20.38
CA LYS A 71 19.53 -21.49 19.90
C LYS A 71 19.47 -22.48 21.08
N LEU A 72 18.32 -23.11 21.24
CA LEU A 72 18.07 -24.16 22.24
C LEU A 72 18.49 -25.54 21.73
N GLY A 73 18.40 -25.78 20.42
CA GLY A 73 18.78 -27.05 19.82
C GLY A 73 18.43 -27.14 18.33
N GLU A 74 18.79 -28.26 17.71
CA GLU A 74 18.42 -28.60 16.34
C GLU A 74 18.22 -30.12 16.22
N GLY A 75 17.20 -30.54 15.47
CA GLY A 75 16.90 -31.94 15.22
C GLY A 75 15.93 -32.09 14.03
N GLY A 76 15.15 -33.19 14.00
CA GLY A 76 14.19 -33.44 12.91
C GLY A 76 13.09 -32.39 12.72
N PHE A 77 12.90 -31.51 13.71
CA PHE A 77 11.97 -30.37 13.65
C PHE A 77 12.64 -29.06 13.20
N GLY A 78 13.95 -29.06 12.96
CA GLY A 78 14.74 -27.86 12.67
C GLY A 78 15.34 -27.21 13.92
N ALA A 79 15.83 -25.98 13.77
CA ALA A 79 16.43 -25.20 14.84
C ALA A 79 15.35 -24.54 15.73
N VAL A 80 15.54 -24.62 17.04
CA VAL A 80 14.65 -24.03 18.05
C VAL A 80 15.39 -22.91 18.76
N TYR A 81 14.74 -21.76 18.94
CA TYR A 81 15.30 -20.58 19.60
C TYR A 81 14.44 -20.19 20.81
N LYS A 82 15.06 -19.62 21.84
CA LYS A 82 14.39 -19.04 23.02
C LYS A 82 13.97 -17.60 22.80
#